data_AF-A0A938MJH8-F1
#
_entry.id   AF-A0A938MJH8-F1
#
_cell.length_a   1.000
_cell.length_b   1.000
_cell.length_c   1.000
_cell.angle_alpha   90.00
_cell.angle_beta   90.00
_cell.angle_gamma   90.00
#
_symmetry.space_group_name_H-M   'P 1'
#
loop_
_entity.id
_entity.type
_entity.pdbx_description
1 polymer ?
#
loop_
_entity_poly.entity_id
_entity_poly.type
_entity_poly.pdbx_seq_one_letter_code
_entity_poly.pdbx_strand_id
1 'polypeptide(L)'
;MLIRPDDARLTWAGAVSLQRTDEWTVAWRVPFEERGLFHEALLERAVMAAGVRIAFRSDTSLVSGQFVPRNDLTQVDLCCDGK
;
A
#
# COMPACT_ATOMS: atom_id res chain seq x y z
N MET A 1 2.57 -19.58 -2.51
CA MET A 1 1.72 -18.92 -3.52
C MET A 1 2.08 -17.45 -3.55
N LEU A 2 2.37 -16.88 -4.72
CA LEU A 2 2.56 -15.43 -4.88
C LEU A 2 1.23 -14.81 -5.33
N ILE A 3 0.81 -13.71 -4.71
CA ILE A 3 -0.40 -12.99 -5.08
C ILE A 3 -0.03 -11.58 -5.53
N ARG A 4 -0.81 -11.02 -6.45
CA ARG A 4 -0.59 -9.65 -6.94
C ARG A 4 -0.92 -8.63 -5.84
N PRO A 5 -0.29 -7.45 -5.84
CA PRO A 5 -0.58 -6.42 -4.83
C PRO A 5 -1.99 -5.82 -4.93
N ASP A 6 -2.68 -6.03 -6.06
CA ASP A 6 -4.07 -5.64 -6.30
C ASP A 6 -5.07 -6.81 -6.23
N ASP A 7 -4.64 -7.98 -5.75
CA ASP A 7 -5.49 -9.16 -5.61
C ASP A 7 -6.66 -8.88 -4.65
N ALA A 8 -7.88 -9.33 -5.01
CA ALA A 8 -9.09 -9.09 -4.25
C ALA A 8 -9.08 -9.66 -2.82
N ARG A 9 -8.14 -10.58 -2.51
CA ARG A 9 -7.93 -11.10 -1.15
C ARG A 9 -7.17 -10.14 -0.24
N LEU A 10 -6.57 -9.08 -0.80
CA LEU A 10 -5.88 -8.03 -0.07
C LEU A 10 -6.82 -6.85 0.18
N THR A 11 -6.80 -6.33 1.41
CA THR A 11 -7.46 -5.07 1.76
C THR A 11 -6.41 -4.02 2.06
N TRP A 12 -6.50 -2.87 1.38
CA TRP A 12 -5.64 -1.72 1.61
C TRP A 12 -6.32 -0.71 2.55
N ALA A 13 -6.31 -1.00 3.85
CA ALA A 13 -6.98 -0.15 4.82
C ALA A 13 -6.20 1.15 5.06
N GLY A 14 -6.92 2.27 5.12
CA GLY A 14 -6.33 3.62 5.21
C GLY A 14 -6.02 4.26 3.86
N ALA A 15 -6.15 3.52 2.75
CA ALA A 15 -6.11 4.09 1.41
C ALA A 15 -7.49 4.66 1.03
N VAL A 16 -7.51 5.82 0.38
CA VAL A 16 -8.70 6.38 -0.28
C VAL A 16 -8.84 5.78 -1.68
N SER A 17 -7.71 5.62 -2.39
CA SER A 17 -7.69 4.97 -3.69
C SER A 17 -6.37 4.25 -3.92
N LEU A 18 -6.32 3.40 -4.93
CA LEU A 18 -5.11 2.68 -5.34
C LEU A 18 -4.76 3.08 -6.77
N GLN A 19 -3.49 3.40 -7.00
CA GLN A 19 -2.94 3.43 -8.35
C GLN A 19 -2.33 2.06 -8.63
N ARG A 20 -2.79 1.44 -9.71
CA ARG A 20 -2.37 0.10 -10.13
C ARG A 20 -1.59 0.20 -11.44
N THR A 21 -0.51 -0.55 -11.52
CA THR A 21 0.23 -0.81 -12.76
C THR A 21 0.39 -2.32 -12.92
N ASP A 22 0.99 -2.75 -14.03
CA ASP A 22 1.28 -4.16 -14.24
C ASP A 22 2.30 -4.72 -13.23
N GLU A 23 3.13 -3.86 -12.66
CA GLU A 23 4.27 -4.23 -11.81
C GLU A 23 4.05 -3.93 -10.33
N TRP A 24 3.31 -2.88 -10.00
CA TRP A 24 3.18 -2.41 -8.62
C TRP A 24 1.81 -1.81 -8.33
N THR A 25 1.52 -1.66 -7.04
CA THR A 25 0.36 -0.92 -6.56
C THR A 25 0.81 0.00 -5.44
N VAL A 26 0.32 1.23 -5.44
CA VAL A 26 0.56 2.19 -4.36
C VAL A 26 -0.78 2.71 -3.85
N ALA A 27 -0.85 2.86 -2.53
CA ALA A 27 -1.97 3.50 -1.88
C ALA A 27 -1.86 5.02 -1.95
N TRP A 28 -2.98 5.65 -2.28
CA TRP A 28 -3.15 7.10 -2.18
C TRP A 28 -4.13 7.41 -1.05
N ARG A 29 -3.79 8.42 -0.25
CA ARG A 29 -4.70 8.98 0.78
C ARG A 29 -5.63 10.07 0.23
N VAL A 30 -5.72 10.18 -1.09
CA VAL A 30 -6.66 11.00 -1.88
C VAL A 30 -7.14 10.17 -3.09
N PRO A 31 -8.17 10.60 -3.83
CA PRO A 31 -8.55 9.96 -5.10
C PRO A 31 -7.46 10.19 -6.17
N PHE A 32 -6.78 9.12 -6.61
CA PHE A 32 -5.65 9.19 -7.55
C PHE A 32 -6.04 9.80 -8.90
N GLU A 33 -7.22 9.46 -9.41
CA GLU A 33 -7.75 9.98 -10.68
C GLU A 33 -8.02 11.49 -10.63
N GLU A 34 -8.35 12.01 -9.43
CA GLU A 34 -8.62 13.44 -9.20
C GLU A 34 -7.43 14.16 -8.56
N ARG A 35 -6.25 13.53 -8.49
CA ARG A 35 -5.08 14.09 -7.78
C ARG A 35 -4.67 15.49 -8.28
N GLY A 36 -4.96 15.80 -9.54
CA GLY A 36 -4.69 17.12 -10.14
C GLY A 36 -5.49 18.27 -9.50
N LEU A 37 -6.52 17.97 -8.71
CA LEU A 37 -7.29 18.97 -7.95
C LEU A 37 -6.59 19.40 -6.65
N PHE A 38 -5.51 18.72 -6.25
CA PHE A 38 -4.80 18.98 -5.00
C PHE A 38 -3.46 19.65 -5.25
N HIS A 39 -3.03 20.47 -4.30
CA HIS A 39 -1.72 21.13 -4.35
C HIS A 39 -0.58 20.10 -4.33
N GLU A 40 0.49 20.33 -5.10
CA GLU A 40 1.61 19.39 -5.28
C GLU A 40 2.23 18.93 -3.96
N ALA A 41 2.54 19.87 -3.06
CA ALA A 41 3.07 19.56 -1.73
C ALA A 41 2.17 18.61 -0.90
N LEU A 42 0.85 18.62 -1.12
CA LEU A 42 -0.06 17.64 -0.50
C LEU A 42 0.09 16.27 -1.14
N LEU A 43 0.20 16.21 -2.48
CA LEU A 43 0.33 14.96 -3.22
C LEU A 43 1.58 14.17 -2.83
N GLU A 44 2.70 14.87 -2.63
CA GLU A 44 3.94 14.26 -2.13
C GLU A 44 3.73 13.53 -0.79
N ARG A 45 2.85 14.05 0.07
CA ARG A 45 2.50 13.43 1.34
C ARG A 45 1.40 12.39 1.17
N ALA A 46 0.43 12.62 0.30
CA ALA A 46 -0.72 11.75 0.11
C ALA A 46 -0.34 10.36 -0.44
N VAL A 47 0.74 10.27 -1.20
CA VAL A 47 1.30 8.99 -1.69
C VAL A 47 2.13 8.24 -0.64
N MET A 48 2.48 8.88 0.48
CA MET A 48 3.19 8.21 1.57
C MET A 48 2.24 7.28 2.32
N ALA A 49 2.72 6.08 2.64
CA ALA A 49 1.95 4.99 3.26
C ALA A 49 1.68 5.19 4.77
N ALA A 50 1.70 6.43 5.27
CA ALA A 50 1.46 6.72 6.68
C ALA A 50 0.04 6.31 7.09
N GLY A 51 -0.08 5.35 8.01
CA GLY A 51 -1.36 4.79 8.48
C GLY A 51 -2.05 3.82 7.50
N VAL A 52 -1.41 3.51 6.38
CA VAL A 52 -1.90 2.51 5.42
C VAL A 52 -1.39 1.13 5.85
N ARG A 53 -2.26 0.12 5.77
CA ARG A 53 -1.91 -1.29 6.02
C ARG A 53 -2.51 -2.21 4.98
N ILE A 54 -1.78 -3.25 4.61
CA ILE A 54 -2.28 -4.36 3.82
C ILE A 54 -2.76 -5.43 4.79
N ALA A 55 -4.04 -5.78 4.72
CA ALA A 55 -4.63 -6.84 5.53
C ALA A 55 -5.05 -8.01 4.66
N PHE A 56 -4.78 -9.22 5.13
CA PHE A 56 -5.17 -10.47 4.48
C PHE A 56 -5.33 -11.56 5.55
N ARG A 57 -5.99 -12.66 5.19
CA ARG A 57 -6.08 -13.86 6.04
C ARG A 57 -5.37 -15.01 5.33
N SER A 58 -4.56 -15.76 6.07
CA SER A 58 -3.84 -16.91 5.57
C SER A 58 -3.50 -17.84 6.74
N ASP A 59 -3.25 -19.11 6.41
CA ASP A 59 -2.70 -20.15 7.28
C ASP A 59 -1.20 -20.39 7.01
N THR A 60 -0.54 -19.51 6.24
CA THR A 60 0.89 -19.59 5.95
C THR A 60 1.74 -19.42 7.21
N SER A 61 2.90 -20.07 7.23
CA SER A 61 3.95 -19.85 8.23
C SER A 61 5.01 -18.82 7.81
N LEU A 62 4.97 -18.36 6.55
CA LEU A 62 5.91 -17.40 5.99
C LEU A 62 5.18 -16.34 5.16
N VAL A 63 5.50 -15.08 5.41
CA VAL A 63 5.11 -13.93 4.59
C VAL A 63 6.38 -13.37 3.95
N SER A 64 6.35 -13.21 2.63
CA SER A 64 7.39 -12.54 1.87
C SER A 64 6.75 -11.60 0.86
N GLY A 65 7.51 -10.61 0.42
CA GLY A 65 7.04 -9.60 -0.52
C GLY A 65 8.18 -8.84 -1.14
N GLN A 66 7.83 -7.98 -2.09
CA GLN A 66 8.74 -7.06 -2.75
C GLN A 66 8.16 -5.66 -2.66
N PHE A 67 9.04 -4.68 -2.60
CA PHE A 67 8.69 -3.26 -2.63
C PHE A 67 9.50 -2.58 -3.73
N VAL A 68 8.94 -1.50 -4.28
CA VAL A 68 9.70 -0.62 -5.17
C VAL A 68 10.78 0.07 -4.31
N PRO A 69 12.07 -0.03 -4.67
CA PRO A 69 13.15 0.57 -3.89
C PRO A 69 12.95 2.08 -3.71
N ARG A 70 13.26 2.57 -2.52
CA ARG A 70 13.34 4.00 -2.22
C ARG A 70 14.67 4.35 -1.57
N ASN A 71 15.03 5.63 -1.63
CA ASN A 71 16.30 6.15 -1.11
C ASN A 71 16.28 6.35 0.41
N ASP A 72 15.14 6.16 1.06
CA ASP A 72 14.94 6.25 2.50
C ASP A 72 14.71 4.87 3.13
N LEU A 73 15.26 4.70 4.34
CA LEU A 73 14.95 3.54 5.17
C LEU A 73 13.61 3.77 5.87
N THR A 74 12.64 2.91 5.57
CA THR A 74 11.33 2.90 6.22
C THR A 74 11.10 1.54 6.87
N GLN A 75 10.49 1.53 8.05
CA GLN A 75 10.08 0.30 8.71
C GLN A 75 8.73 -0.19 8.18
N VAL A 76 8.57 -1.51 8.16
CA VAL A 76 7.29 -2.18 7.94
C VAL A 76 7.02 -3.04 9.15
N ASP A 77 5.87 -2.85 9.77
CA ASP A 77 5.40 -3.69 10.86
C ASP A 77 4.56 -4.83 10.30
N LEU A 78 4.87 -6.06 10.71
CA LEU A 78 4.04 -7.23 10.46
C LEU A 78 3.34 -7.60 11.76
N CYS A 79 2.02 -7.45 11.79
CA CYS A 79 1.21 -7.81 12.94
C CYS A 79 0.34 -9.03 12.63
N CYS A 80 0.21 -9.94 13.59
CA CYS A 80 -0.67 -11.10 13.52
C CYS A 80 -1.78 -10.95 14.56
N ASP A 81 -3.04 -10.93 14.11
CA ASP A 81 -4.21 -10.78 14.98
C ASP A 81 -4.12 -9.59 15.95
N GLY A 82 -3.52 -8.48 15.47
CA GLY A 82 -3.38 -7.22 16.22
C GLY A 82 -2.20 -7.18 17.19
N LYS A 83 -1.27 -8.13 17.12
CA LYS A 83 -0.04 -8.18 17.92
C LYS A 83 1.21 -8.06 17.07
#